data_AF-A0A161M4P3-F1
#
_entry.id   AF-A0A161M4P3-F1
#
_cell.length_a   1.000
_cell.length_b   1.000
_cell.length_c   1.000
_cell.angle_alpha   90.00
_cell.angle_beta   90.00
_cell.angle_gamma   90.00
#
_symmetry.space_group_name_H-M   'P 1'
#
loop_
_entity.id
_entity.type
_entity.pdbx_description
1 polymer ?
#
loop_
_entity_poly.entity_id
_entity_poly.type
_entity_poly.pdbx_seq_one_letter_code
_entity_poly.pdbx_strand_id
1 'polypeptide(L)'
;RKRPKKVHPEFRLILSSMPSSFFPVSVLQNSVKVTNEPPKGIRANMLRAFMDIEPAFFNEHPFCHVWRRLIFALCFFHAIVLERKKFGPLGWNILYEFNDSDRDCALLNLNLYCVPETYVIPWSALHYILGEITY
;
A
#
# COMPACT_ATOMS: atom_id res chain seq x y z
N ARG A 1 -26.65 30.12 -22.63
CA ARG A 1 -25.46 29.47 -22.03
C ARG A 1 -24.26 30.41 -22.20
N LYS A 2 -23.84 31.14 -21.16
CA LYS A 2 -22.67 32.05 -21.23
C LYS A 2 -21.41 31.21 -21.35
N ARG A 3 -20.67 31.31 -22.47
CA ARG A 3 -19.33 30.71 -22.57
C ARG A 3 -18.42 31.44 -21.56
N PRO A 4 -17.63 30.74 -20.74
CA PRO A 4 -16.70 31.41 -19.83
C PRO A 4 -15.74 32.28 -20.64
N LYS A 5 -15.58 33.54 -20.20
CA LYS A 5 -14.60 34.48 -20.76
C LYS A 5 -13.21 33.93 -20.43
N LYS A 6 -12.40 33.67 -21.47
CA LYS A 6 -10.98 33.25 -21.47
C LYS A 6 -10.49 32.60 -20.17
N VAL A 7 -10.38 31.26 -20.17
CA VAL A 7 -9.69 30.51 -19.13
C VAL A 7 -8.18 30.77 -19.21
N HIS A 8 -7.49 30.87 -18.07
CA HIS A 8 -6.03 31.04 -18.03
C HIS A 8 -5.33 29.82 -18.64
N PRO A 9 -4.27 29.98 -19.46
CA PRO A 9 -3.58 28.86 -20.11
C PRO A 9 -3.04 27.80 -19.13
N GLU A 10 -2.68 28.20 -17.91
CA GLU A 10 -2.16 27.30 -16.86
C GLU A 10 -3.24 26.73 -15.93
N PHE A 11 -4.52 27.13 -16.09
CA PHE A 11 -5.57 26.57 -15.26
C PHE A 11 -5.69 25.06 -15.52
N ARG A 12 -5.79 24.28 -14.44
CA ARG A 12 -6.04 22.83 -14.47
C ARG A 12 -7.19 22.51 -13.52
N LEU A 13 -8.11 21.67 -13.97
CA LEU A 13 -9.19 21.12 -13.16
C LEU A 13 -8.95 19.61 -13.03
N ILE A 14 -8.77 19.14 -11.79
CA ILE A 14 -8.59 17.72 -11.47
C ILE A 14 -9.83 17.27 -10.70
N LEU A 15 -10.46 16.19 -11.17
CA LEU A 15 -11.65 15.60 -10.56
C LEU A 15 -11.34 14.16 -10.17
N SER A 16 -11.83 13.72 -9.02
CA SER A 16 -11.77 12.33 -8.58
C SER A 16 -13.18 11.85 -8.24
N SER A 17 -13.54 10.64 -8.70
CA SER A 17 -14.83 10.02 -8.43
C SER A 17 -14.73 8.51 -8.48
N MET A 18 -15.51 7.82 -7.65
CA MET A 18 -15.80 6.40 -7.85
C MET A 18 -16.64 6.20 -9.12
N PRO A 19 -16.54 5.04 -9.79
CA PRO A 19 -17.42 4.71 -10.91
C PRO A 19 -18.89 4.87 -10.51
N SER A 20 -19.64 5.64 -11.29
CA SER A 20 -21.06 5.92 -11.03
C SER A 20 -21.84 5.97 -12.33
N SER A 21 -23.03 5.37 -12.35
CA SER A 21 -23.94 5.34 -13.49
C SER A 21 -24.56 6.71 -13.81
N PHE A 22 -24.59 7.64 -12.85
CA PHE A 22 -25.15 8.98 -13.01
C PHE A 22 -24.08 10.05 -13.27
N PHE A 23 -22.80 9.67 -13.42
CA PHE A 23 -21.74 10.64 -13.68
C PHE A 23 -21.96 11.33 -15.05
N PRO A 24 -21.86 12.67 -15.14
CA PRO A 24 -22.17 13.38 -16.37
C PRO A 24 -21.30 12.95 -17.57
N VAL A 25 -21.94 12.36 -18.58
CA VAL A 25 -21.29 11.87 -19.81
C VAL A 25 -20.49 12.99 -20.50
N SER A 26 -21.00 14.23 -20.48
CA SER A 26 -20.32 15.37 -21.09
C SER A 26 -18.99 15.70 -20.41
N VAL A 27 -18.87 15.50 -19.10
CA VAL A 27 -17.62 15.73 -18.37
C VAL A 27 -16.63 14.62 -18.69
N LEU A 28 -17.10 13.36 -18.73
CA LEU A 28 -16.28 12.22 -19.17
C LEU A 28 -15.76 12.43 -20.59
N GLN A 29 -16.61 12.72 -21.56
CA GLN A 29 -16.17 12.85 -22.96
C GLN A 29 -15.12 13.95 -23.15
N ASN A 30 -15.19 15.04 -22.38
CA ASN A 30 -14.28 16.18 -22.48
C ASN A 30 -13.09 16.15 -21.50
N SER A 31 -12.87 15.05 -20.76
CA SER A 31 -11.74 14.91 -19.83
C SER A 31 -10.73 13.85 -20.26
N VAL A 32 -9.51 13.94 -19.74
CA VAL A 32 -8.56 12.82 -19.71
C VAL A 32 -8.93 11.93 -18.53
N LYS A 33 -9.02 10.61 -18.75
CA LYS A 33 -9.40 9.64 -17.71
C LYS A 33 -8.17 8.86 -17.31
N VAL A 34 -7.97 8.73 -16.00
CA VAL A 34 -6.92 7.89 -15.43
C VAL A 34 -7.56 7.01 -14.37
N THR A 35 -7.30 5.71 -14.43
CA THR A 35 -7.75 4.73 -13.43
C THR A 35 -6.55 4.32 -12.59
N ASN A 36 -6.68 4.44 -11.27
CA ASN A 36 -5.67 3.95 -10.33
C ASN A 36 -6.06 2.54 -9.90
N GLU A 37 -5.63 1.53 -10.66
CA GLU A 37 -5.83 0.14 -10.28
C GLU A 37 -4.69 -0.35 -9.38
N PRO A 38 -4.98 -1.16 -8.35
CA PRO A 38 -3.93 -1.76 -7.55
C PRO A 38 -3.05 -2.69 -8.41
N PRO A 39 -1.75 -2.81 -8.09
CA PRO A 39 -0.85 -3.72 -8.80
C PRO A 39 -1.39 -5.15 -8.74
N LYS A 40 -1.24 -5.86 -9.86
CA LYS A 40 -1.74 -7.23 -10.02
C LYS A 40 -0.57 -8.21 -9.95
N GLY A 41 -0.58 -9.06 -8.93
CA GLY A 41 0.37 -10.14 -8.75
C GLY A 41 1.38 -9.86 -7.66
N ILE A 42 1.85 -10.92 -7.01
CA ILE A 42 2.81 -10.85 -5.89
C ILE A 42 4.07 -10.04 -6.27
N ARG A 43 4.64 -10.27 -7.46
CA ARG A 43 5.84 -9.55 -7.92
C ARG A 43 5.60 -8.04 -8.05
N ALA A 44 4.44 -7.62 -8.56
CA ALA A 44 4.11 -6.22 -8.72
C ALA A 44 3.88 -5.54 -7.35
N ASN A 45 3.20 -6.21 -6.44
CA ASN A 45 3.03 -5.75 -5.06
C ASN A 45 4.38 -5.61 -4.34
N MET A 46 5.29 -6.58 -4.51
CA MET A 46 6.63 -6.51 -3.95
C MET A 46 7.44 -5.34 -4.52
N LEU A 47 7.42 -5.14 -5.84
CA LEU A 47 8.13 -4.01 -6.46
C LEU A 47 7.63 -2.67 -5.91
N ARG A 48 6.32 -2.48 -5.79
CA ARG A 48 5.73 -1.28 -5.18
C ARG A 48 6.17 -1.11 -3.72
N ALA A 49 6.06 -2.18 -2.93
CA ALA A 49 6.46 -2.14 -1.52
C ALA A 49 7.91 -1.70 -1.32
N PHE A 50 8.83 -2.20 -2.15
CA PHE A 50 10.24 -1.83 -2.07
C PHE A 50 10.55 -0.45 -2.67
N MET A 51 9.74 0.06 -3.61
CA MET A 51 9.88 1.43 -4.12
C MET A 51 9.49 2.48 -3.07
N ASP A 52 8.56 2.14 -2.18
CA ASP A 52 8.09 3.04 -1.13
C ASP A 52 9.00 3.06 0.11
N ILE A 53 9.87 2.06 0.29
CA ILE A 53 10.77 1.96 1.45
C ILE A 53 12.02 2.81 1.23
N GLU A 54 12.34 3.64 2.21
CA GLU A 54 13.56 4.46 2.19
C GLU A 54 14.83 3.58 2.21
N PRO A 55 15.84 3.88 1.36
CA PRO A 55 17.09 3.10 1.34
C PRO A 55 17.82 3.05 2.69
N ALA A 56 17.77 4.12 3.47
CA ALA A 56 18.37 4.17 4.81
C ALA A 56 17.65 3.21 5.76
N PHE A 57 16.31 3.25 5.80
CA PHE A 57 15.50 2.31 6.58
C PHE A 57 15.82 0.86 6.22
N PHE A 58 16.06 0.54 4.95
CA PHE A 58 16.38 -0.81 4.53
C PHE A 58 17.82 -1.26 4.85
N ASN A 59 18.81 -0.38 4.74
CA ASN A 59 20.23 -0.77 4.76
C ASN A 59 20.96 -0.48 6.08
N GLU A 60 20.50 0.49 6.86
CA GLU A 60 21.29 1.06 7.96
C GLU A 60 20.92 0.52 9.36
N HIS A 61 19.96 -0.40 9.45
CA HIS A 61 19.56 -0.98 10.72
C HIS A 61 20.67 -1.88 11.32
N PRO A 62 20.96 -1.83 12.64
CA PRO A 62 22.02 -2.62 13.29
C PRO A 62 21.91 -4.14 13.13
N PHE A 63 20.71 -4.66 12.83
CA PHE A 63 20.48 -6.07 12.52
C PHE A 63 20.95 -6.47 11.10
N CYS A 64 21.44 -5.52 10.28
CA CYS A 64 22.11 -5.73 9.00
C CYS A 64 21.35 -6.67 8.03
N HIS A 65 21.85 -7.88 7.82
CA HIS A 65 21.27 -8.86 6.91
C HIS A 65 19.97 -9.48 7.44
N VAL A 66 19.82 -9.57 8.77
CA VAL A 66 18.60 -10.09 9.41
C VAL A 66 17.45 -9.11 9.19
N TRP A 67 17.71 -7.82 9.34
CA TRP A 67 16.73 -6.76 9.08
C TRP A 67 16.14 -6.82 7.67
N ARG A 68 17.01 -6.91 6.66
CA ARG A 68 16.60 -7.01 5.25
C ARG A 68 15.75 -8.25 4.96
N ARG A 69 16.05 -9.38 5.63
CA ARG A 69 15.22 -10.60 5.55
C ARG A 69 13.85 -10.41 6.17
N LEU A 70 13.77 -9.73 7.32
CA LEU A 70 12.51 -9.44 8.00
C LEU A 70 11.63 -8.50 7.16
N ILE A 71 12.19 -7.41 6.62
CA ILE A 71 11.46 -6.52 5.69
C ILE A 71 10.94 -7.31 4.49
N PHE A 72 11.80 -8.11 3.85
CA PHE A 72 11.38 -8.92 2.70
C PHE A 72 10.23 -9.87 3.06
N ALA A 73 10.33 -10.58 4.18
CA ALA A 73 9.28 -11.50 4.63
C ALA A 73 7.96 -10.78 4.89
N LEU A 74 8.00 -9.60 5.53
CA LEU A 74 6.83 -8.79 5.83
C LEU A 74 6.17 -8.25 4.54
N CYS A 75 6.96 -7.67 3.62
CA CYS A 75 6.45 -7.21 2.33
C CYS A 75 5.86 -8.37 1.50
N PHE A 76 6.47 -9.55 1.56
CA PHE A 76 5.98 -10.72 0.86
C PHE A 76 4.68 -11.24 1.44
N PHE A 77 4.56 -11.27 2.77
CA PHE A 77 3.32 -11.57 3.46
C PHE A 77 2.22 -10.57 3.09
N HIS A 78 2.50 -9.27 3.14
CA HIS A 78 1.57 -8.23 2.71
C HIS A 78 1.10 -8.43 1.26
N ALA A 79 2.03 -8.73 0.35
CA ALA A 79 1.71 -9.02 -1.05
C ALA A 79 0.79 -10.25 -1.20
N ILE A 80 0.97 -11.29 -0.39
CA ILE A 80 0.06 -12.45 -0.36
C ILE A 80 -1.33 -12.03 0.13
N VAL A 81 -1.42 -11.25 1.22
CA VAL A 81 -2.68 -10.76 1.78
C VAL A 81 -3.48 -9.97 0.74
N LEU A 82 -2.83 -9.05 0.02
CA LEU A 82 -3.44 -8.28 -1.06
C LEU A 82 -3.96 -9.18 -2.20
N GLU A 83 -3.16 -10.17 -2.61
CA GLU A 83 -3.53 -11.08 -3.70
C GLU A 83 -4.63 -12.06 -3.31
N ARG A 84 -4.72 -12.43 -2.02
CA ARG A 84 -5.80 -13.30 -1.51
C ARG A 84 -7.18 -12.69 -1.70
N LYS A 85 -7.31 -11.36 -1.74
CA LYS A 85 -8.58 -10.66 -2.03
C LYS A 85 -9.23 -11.11 -3.34
N LYS A 86 -8.44 -11.56 -4.32
CA LYS A 86 -8.93 -11.99 -5.64
C LYS A 86 -9.73 -13.28 -5.62
N PHE A 87 -9.61 -14.08 -4.56
CA PHE A 87 -10.31 -15.36 -4.44
C PHE A 87 -11.69 -15.21 -3.76
N GLY A 88 -12.14 -13.98 -3.51
CA GLY A 88 -13.43 -13.71 -2.88
C GLY A 88 -13.55 -14.45 -1.53
N PRO A 89 -14.66 -15.15 -1.27
CA PRO A 89 -14.87 -15.91 -0.03
C PRO A 89 -13.81 -17.00 0.26
N LEU A 90 -13.17 -17.58 -0.77
CA LEU A 90 -12.08 -18.56 -0.56
C LEU A 90 -10.78 -17.91 -0.07
N GLY A 91 -10.61 -16.62 -0.36
CA GLY A 91 -9.52 -15.81 0.16
C GLY A 91 -9.82 -15.33 1.57
N TRP A 92 -10.95 -14.64 1.71
CA TRP A 92 -11.43 -14.03 2.95
C TRP A 92 -12.95 -14.13 3.06
N ASN A 93 -13.45 -14.70 4.15
CA ASN A 93 -14.90 -14.75 4.41
C ASN A 93 -15.51 -13.34 4.53
N ILE A 94 -14.75 -12.39 5.07
CA ILE A 94 -15.10 -10.97 5.17
C ILE A 94 -13.96 -10.16 4.55
N LEU A 95 -14.30 -9.27 3.63
CA LEU A 95 -13.33 -8.50 2.87
C LEU A 95 -12.82 -7.32 3.70
N TYR A 96 -11.61 -7.45 4.25
CA TYR A 96 -10.88 -6.30 4.78
C TYR A 96 -10.13 -5.57 3.64
N GLU A 97 -10.05 -4.24 3.73
CA GLU A 97 -9.37 -3.40 2.73
C GLU A 97 -7.93 -3.11 3.10
N PHE A 98 -7.12 -4.17 3.16
CA PHE A 98 -5.68 -4.04 3.39
C PHE A 98 -5.04 -3.13 2.35
N ASN A 99 -4.16 -2.25 2.82
CA ASN A 99 -3.51 -1.23 2.01
C ASN A 99 -2.09 -0.92 2.50
N ASP A 100 -1.41 0.01 1.81
CA ASP A 100 -0.01 0.36 2.09
C ASP A 100 0.20 0.88 3.53
N SER A 101 -0.81 1.49 4.17
CA SER A 101 -0.70 1.95 5.56
C SER A 101 -0.59 0.80 6.57
N ASP A 102 -1.20 -0.36 6.30
CA ASP A 102 -1.07 -1.54 7.17
C ASP A 102 0.36 -2.11 7.11
N ARG A 103 0.96 -2.12 5.90
CA ARG A 103 2.37 -2.46 5.69
C ARG A 103 3.28 -1.49 6.42
N ASP A 104 3.03 -0.19 6.31
CA ASP A 104 3.86 0.83 6.95
C ASP A 104 3.78 0.74 8.47
N CYS A 105 2.57 0.54 9.03
CA CYS A 105 2.38 0.25 10.44
C CYS A 105 3.16 -1.00 10.88
N ALA A 106 3.11 -2.06 10.10
CA ALA A 106 3.83 -3.30 10.38
C ALA A 106 5.35 -3.11 10.35
N LEU A 107 5.89 -2.33 9.40
CA LEU A 107 7.32 -2.00 9.33
C LEU A 107 7.79 -1.14 10.51
N LEU A 108 6.96 -0.18 10.93
CA LEU A 108 7.24 0.65 12.11
C LEU A 108 7.25 -0.18 13.39
N ASN A 109 6.28 -1.09 13.56
CA ASN A 109 6.28 -2.04 14.68
C ASN A 109 7.53 -2.94 14.65
N LEU A 110 7.88 -3.45 13.47
CA LEU A 110 9.10 -4.26 13.30
C LEU A 110 10.34 -3.50 13.79
N ASN A 111 10.48 -2.22 13.41
CA ASN A 111 11.58 -1.36 13.85
C ASN A 111 11.55 -1.09 15.36
N LEU A 112 10.36 -0.82 15.91
CA LEU A 112 10.15 -0.56 17.33
C LEU A 112 10.57 -1.75 18.21
N TYR A 113 10.23 -2.96 17.78
CA TYR A 113 10.50 -4.17 18.56
C TYR A 113 11.91 -4.75 18.32
N CYS A 114 12.54 -4.50 17.17
CA CYS A 114 13.90 -4.98 16.88
C CYS A 114 14.97 -4.06 17.49
N VAL A 115 15.04 -4.04 18.82
CA VAL A 115 15.91 -3.15 19.60
C VAL A 115 17.39 -3.59 19.50
N PRO A 116 18.31 -2.74 18.98
CA PRO A 116 19.72 -3.08 18.76
C PRO A 116 20.48 -3.58 19.98
N GLU A 117 20.12 -3.12 21.18
CA GLU A 117 20.81 -3.43 22.43
C GLU A 117 20.74 -4.91 22.79
N THR A 118 19.65 -5.58 22.40
CA THR A 118 19.43 -7.00 22.72
C THR A 118 19.93 -7.93 21.62
N TYR A 119 19.93 -7.47 20.35
CA TYR A 119 20.10 -8.31 19.16
C TYR A 119 19.18 -9.55 19.11
N VAL A 120 18.12 -9.58 19.93
CA VAL A 120 17.13 -10.66 19.96
C VAL A 120 15.90 -10.20 19.21
N ILE A 121 15.37 -11.06 18.34
CA ILE A 121 14.10 -10.80 17.65
C ILE A 121 12.96 -11.26 18.57
N PRO A 122 12.07 -10.36 19.03
CA PRO A 122 10.96 -10.73 19.92
C PRO A 122 9.79 -11.32 19.12
N TRP A 123 9.97 -12.56 18.65
CA TRP A 123 9.01 -13.26 17.78
C TRP A 123 7.59 -13.32 18.34
N SER A 124 7.42 -13.54 19.65
CA SER A 124 6.10 -13.58 20.28
C SER A 124 5.35 -12.25 20.16
N ALA A 125 6.04 -11.14 20.44
CA ALA A 125 5.47 -9.80 20.31
C ALA A 125 5.18 -9.46 18.85
N LEU A 126 6.11 -9.78 17.94
CA LEU A 126 5.93 -9.54 16.50
C LEU A 126 4.77 -10.33 15.92
N HIS A 127 4.63 -11.62 16.24
CA HIS A 127 3.50 -12.41 15.76
C HIS A 127 2.17 -11.87 16.27
N TYR A 128 2.10 -11.46 17.54
CA TYR A 128 0.88 -10.89 18.10
C TYR A 128 0.52 -9.55 17.46
N ILE A 129 1.46 -8.59 17.41
CA ILE A 129 1.18 -7.25 16.89
C ILE A 129 0.93 -7.25 15.37
N LEU A 130 1.62 -8.12 14.63
CA LEU A 130 1.45 -8.19 13.18
C LEU A 130 0.24 -9.04 12.79
N GLY A 131 0.03 -10.20 13.41
CA GLY A 131 -0.97 -11.17 12.98
C GLY A 131 -2.32 -11.11 13.69
N GLU A 132 -2.43 -10.44 14.85
CA GLU A 132 -3.71 -10.31 15.57
C GLU A 132 -4.21 -8.86 15.63
N ILE A 133 -3.29 -7.89 15.52
CA ILE A 133 -3.62 -6.46 15.67
C ILE A 133 -3.60 -5.73 14.32
N THR A 134 -2.64 -6.04 13.44
CA THR A 134 -2.45 -5.31 12.17
C THR A 134 -3.13 -6.01 10.99
N TYR A 135 -2.87 -7.32 10.82
CA TYR A 135 -3.46 -8.18 9.79
C TYR A 135 -4.45 -9.16 10.39
#